data_AF-A0A0A9AM80-F1
#
_entry.id   AF-A0A0A9AM80-F1
#
_cell.length_a   1.000
_cell.length_b   1.000
_cell.length_c   1.000
_cell.angle_alpha   90.00
_cell.angle_beta   90.00
_cell.angle_gamma   90.00
#
_symmetry.space_group_name_H-M   'P 1'
#
loop_
_entity.id
_entity.type
_entity.pdbx_description
1 polymer ?
#
loop_
_entity_poly.entity_id
_entity_poly.type
_entity_poly.pdbx_seq_one_letter_code
_entity_poly.pdbx_strand_id
1 'polypeptide(L)'
;MLVLNTATLQFSRIKLPRRLKGQGHIFRAGETKDGKPCIVGVGGTAFTLLVWFWRADDKGVERWMMDKMIPLESQIVDVTRGSLEDHGALKVIAIIDGFVYLSTYETFNDANQPCWFLSFCLETGELENFFEKRYDSHVHPYIMAWPPSLVRDKENPQPEGP
;
A
#
# COMPACT_ATOMS: atom_id res chain seq x y z
N MET A 1 13.16 -9.33 7.34
CA MET A 1 11.74 -9.50 7.02
C MET A 1 11.38 -10.94 7.30
N LEU A 2 10.27 -11.16 8.00
CA LEU A 2 9.69 -12.49 8.12
C LEU A 2 8.74 -12.70 6.95
N VAL A 3 8.80 -13.87 6.33
CA VAL A 3 7.93 -14.26 5.23
C VAL A 3 7.24 -15.55 5.66
N LEU A 4 5.91 -15.55 5.63
CA LEU A 4 5.10 -16.74 5.89
C LEU A 4 4.90 -17.47 4.58
N ASN A 5 5.26 -18.75 4.53
CA ASN A 5 4.78 -19.64 3.47
C ASN A 5 3.38 -20.10 3.86
N THR A 6 2.36 -19.71 3.11
CA THR A 6 0.95 -20.02 3.42
C THR A 6 0.60 -21.50 3.20
N ALA A 7 1.35 -22.21 2.34
CA ALA A 7 1.16 -23.64 2.12
C ALA A 7 1.73 -24.49 3.25
N THR A 8 2.85 -24.09 3.86
CA THR A 8 3.50 -24.84 4.94
C THR A 8 3.27 -24.25 6.34
N LEU A 9 2.72 -23.03 6.42
CA LEU A 9 2.58 -22.22 7.64
C LEU A 9 3.90 -21.97 8.37
N GLN A 10 5.03 -22.02 7.65
CA GLN A 10 6.34 -21.79 8.22
C GLN A 10 6.85 -20.39 7.91
N PHE A 11 7.49 -19.78 8.91
CA PHE A 11 8.18 -18.52 8.74
C PHE A 11 9.61 -18.74 8.26
N SER A 12 10.02 -17.96 7.28
CA SER A 12 11.41 -17.81 6.86
C SER A 12 11.88 -16.38 7.06
N ARG A 13 13.19 -16.17 7.10
CA ARG A 13 13.78 -14.84 7.28
C ARG A 13 14.56 -14.42 6.05
N ILE A 14 14.08 -13.38 5.39
CA ILE A 14 14.80 -12.70 4.31
C ILE A 14 15.50 -11.45 4.87
N LYS A 15 16.79 -11.30 4.59
CA LYS A 15 17.55 -10.11 4.98
C LYS A 15 17.12 -8.92 4.13
N LEU A 16 16.81 -7.79 4.76
CA LEU A 16 16.49 -6.55 4.06
C LEU A 16 17.73 -6.03 3.30
N PRO A 17 17.53 -5.30 2.18
CA PRO A 17 18.59 -4.53 1.53
C PRO A 17 19.29 -3.63 2.55
N ARG A 18 20.63 -3.50 2.45
CA ARG A 18 21.42 -2.72 3.43
C ARG A 18 20.91 -1.28 3.58
N ARG A 19 20.50 -0.65 2.48
CA ARG A 19 20.00 0.73 2.46
C ARG A 19 18.71 0.93 3.26
N LEU A 20 17.87 -0.10 3.35
CA LEU A 20 16.56 -0.03 4.03
C LEU A 20 16.62 -0.37 5.52
N LYS A 21 17.78 -0.78 6.05
CA LYS A 21 17.90 -1.12 7.47
C LYS A 21 17.71 0.14 8.33
N GLY A 22 16.82 0.06 9.32
CA GLY A 22 16.48 1.20 10.19
C GLY A 22 15.52 2.21 9.57
N GLN A 23 15.10 2.03 8.31
CA GLN A 23 14.22 2.96 7.60
C GLN A 23 12.76 2.49 7.56
N GLY A 24 12.28 1.79 8.59
CA GLY A 24 10.95 1.16 8.57
C GLY A 24 9.76 2.11 8.41
N HIS A 25 9.97 3.43 8.48
CA HIS A 25 8.93 4.43 8.27
C HIS A 25 8.71 4.77 6.77
N ILE A 26 9.73 4.61 5.90
CA ILE A 26 9.66 5.01 4.48
C ILE A 26 9.31 3.88 3.51
N PHE A 27 9.17 2.64 3.99
CA PHE A 27 8.84 1.50 3.14
C PHE A 27 7.89 0.51 3.81
N ARG A 28 7.21 -0.28 2.98
CA ARG A 28 6.45 -1.46 3.39
C ARG A 28 6.91 -2.67 2.60
N ALA A 29 6.75 -3.83 3.21
CA ALA A 29 6.91 -5.11 2.55
C ALA A 29 5.55 -5.75 2.37
N GLY A 30 5.41 -6.53 1.32
CA GLY A 30 4.25 -7.35 1.05
C GLY A 30 4.56 -8.30 -0.10
N GLU A 31 3.56 -8.54 -0.94
CA GLU A 31 3.65 -9.51 -2.02
C GLU A 31 3.11 -8.94 -3.33
N THR A 32 3.70 -9.41 -4.43
CA THR A 32 3.14 -9.25 -5.76
C THR A 32 1.94 -10.18 -5.95
N LYS A 33 1.20 -9.97 -7.04
CA LYS A 33 0.06 -10.80 -7.43
C LYS A 33 0.40 -12.29 -7.59
N ASP A 34 1.64 -12.61 -7.96
CA ASP A 34 2.16 -13.99 -8.01
C ASP A 34 2.70 -14.51 -6.67
N GLY A 35 2.44 -13.80 -5.56
CA GLY A 35 2.83 -14.18 -4.20
C GLY A 35 4.32 -14.00 -3.91
N LYS A 36 5.08 -13.32 -4.77
CA LYS A 36 6.52 -13.09 -4.55
C LYS A 36 6.73 -11.91 -3.60
N PRO A 37 7.70 -12.01 -2.67
CA PRO A 37 8.00 -10.91 -1.76
C PRO A 37 8.42 -9.65 -2.53
N CYS A 38 7.85 -8.51 -2.16
CA CYS A 38 8.24 -7.20 -2.66
C CYS A 38 8.37 -6.18 -1.52
N ILE A 39 9.15 -5.14 -1.78
CA ILE A 39 9.28 -3.97 -0.90
C ILE A 39 9.01 -2.73 -1.74
N VAL A 40 8.17 -1.84 -1.24
CA VAL A 40 7.92 -0.54 -1.86
C VAL A 40 8.19 0.54 -0.83
N GLY A 41 8.97 1.53 -1.21
CA GLY A 41 9.19 2.74 -0.43
C GLY A 41 9.01 3.99 -1.27
N VAL A 42 9.07 5.14 -0.61
CA VAL A 42 9.02 6.46 -1.27
C VAL A 42 10.45 7.01 -1.35
N GLY A 43 10.82 7.50 -2.53
CA GLY A 43 12.14 8.04 -2.84
C GLY A 43 12.33 9.48 -2.36
N GLY A 44 13.54 10.04 -2.59
CA GLY A 44 13.92 11.38 -2.12
C GLY A 44 13.09 12.54 -2.69
N THR A 45 12.36 12.31 -3.79
CA THR A 45 11.24 13.16 -4.26
C THR A 45 9.94 12.61 -3.68
N ALA A 46 9.11 13.48 -3.08
CA ALA A 46 7.95 13.11 -2.26
C ALA A 46 6.88 12.24 -2.97
N PHE A 47 6.93 12.13 -4.30
CA PHE A 47 5.93 11.45 -5.13
C PHE A 47 6.50 10.34 -6.03
N THR A 48 7.68 9.80 -5.71
CA THR A 48 8.29 8.70 -6.48
C THR A 48 8.32 7.40 -5.68
N LEU A 49 7.81 6.31 -6.24
CA LEU A 49 7.92 4.97 -5.66
C LEU A 49 9.24 4.30 -6.06
N LEU A 50 9.87 3.64 -5.09
CA LEU A 50 11.00 2.75 -5.28
C LEU A 50 10.55 1.32 -4.99
N VAL A 51 10.70 0.42 -5.96
CA VAL A 51 10.21 -0.96 -5.86
C VAL A 51 11.36 -1.94 -5.94
N TRP A 52 11.43 -2.82 -4.94
CA TRP A 52 12.33 -3.96 -4.90
C TRP A 52 11.54 -5.26 -5.01
N PHE A 53 11.93 -6.11 -5.94
CA PHE A 53 11.39 -7.48 -6.05
C PHE A 53 12.41 -8.49 -5.53
N TRP A 54 11.90 -9.53 -4.88
CA TRP A 54 12.67 -10.73 -4.56
C TRP A 54 12.66 -11.66 -5.77
N ARG A 55 13.80 -11.79 -6.46
CA ARG A 55 13.91 -12.61 -7.67
C ARG A 55 15.32 -13.15 -7.85
N ALA A 56 15.42 -14.21 -8.66
CA ALA A 56 16.70 -14.77 -9.09
C ALA A 56 17.45 -13.79 -10.01
N ASP A 57 18.77 -13.70 -9.82
CA ASP A 57 19.67 -12.98 -10.71
C ASP A 57 20.07 -13.81 -11.94
N ASP A 58 20.98 -13.25 -12.74
CA ASP A 58 21.60 -13.86 -13.92
C ASP A 58 22.31 -15.19 -13.63
N LYS A 59 22.58 -15.50 -12.36
CA LYS A 59 23.17 -16.75 -11.89
C LYS A 59 22.18 -17.66 -11.15
N GLY A 60 20.89 -17.31 -11.16
CA GLY A 60 19.84 -18.07 -10.48
C GLY A 60 19.76 -17.83 -8.98
N VAL A 61 20.51 -16.88 -8.41
CA VAL A 61 20.55 -16.63 -6.96
C VAL A 61 19.48 -15.61 -6.59
N GLU A 62 18.59 -15.98 -5.67
CA GLU A 62 17.55 -15.07 -5.18
C GLU A 62 18.12 -13.93 -4.34
N ARG A 63 17.77 -12.70 -4.71
CA ARG A 63 18.15 -11.49 -3.98
C ARG A 63 17.15 -10.36 -4.22
N TRP A 64 17.23 -9.34 -3.38
CA TRP A 64 16.50 -8.09 -3.60
C TRP A 64 17.11 -7.33 -4.79
N MET A 65 16.27 -7.01 -5.77
CA MET A 65 16.64 -6.22 -6.94
C MET A 65 15.78 -4.96 -6.96
N MET A 66 16.42 -3.78 -7.06
CA MET A 66 15.71 -2.51 -7.24
C MET A 66 15.36 -2.39 -8.73
N ASP A 67 14.13 -2.74 -9.08
CA ASP A 67 13.74 -2.93 -10.49
C ASP A 67 13.02 -1.70 -11.05
N LYS A 68 12.25 -0.98 -10.23
CA LYS A 68 11.43 0.15 -10.71
C LYS A 68 11.61 1.39 -9.84
N MET A 69 11.70 2.54 -10.50
CA MET A 69 11.55 3.88 -9.94
C MET A 69 10.41 4.55 -10.71
N ILE A 70 9.31 4.85 -10.01
CA ILE A 70 8.04 5.21 -10.63
C ILE A 70 7.63 6.61 -10.14
N PRO A 71 7.81 7.67 -10.94
CA PRO A 71 7.25 8.98 -10.63
C PRO A 71 5.72 8.93 -10.77
N LEU A 72 5.01 9.47 -9.78
CA LEU A 72 3.53 9.48 -9.73
C LEU A 72 2.94 10.90 -9.79
N GLU A 73 3.77 11.93 -9.94
CA GLU A 73 3.37 13.34 -9.89
C GLU A 73 2.18 13.65 -10.82
N SER A 74 2.28 13.29 -12.10
CA SER A 74 1.22 13.54 -13.07
C SER A 74 -0.04 12.74 -12.77
N GLN A 75 0.10 11.45 -12.47
CA GLN A 75 -1.04 10.59 -12.17
C GLN A 75 -1.79 11.07 -10.91
N ILE A 76 -1.09 11.56 -9.89
CA ILE A 76 -1.69 12.10 -8.67
C ILE A 76 -2.53 13.33 -8.99
N VAL A 77 -2.00 14.26 -9.77
CA VAL A 77 -2.75 15.44 -10.23
C VAL A 77 -4.02 15.03 -10.97
N ASP A 78 -3.91 14.05 -11.87
CA ASP A 78 -5.03 13.57 -12.68
C ASP A 78 -6.13 12.90 -11.82
N VAL A 79 -5.77 11.99 -10.92
CA VAL A 79 -6.75 11.22 -10.13
C VAL A 79 -7.34 12.00 -8.97
N THR A 80 -6.63 12.99 -8.43
CA THR A 80 -7.12 13.87 -7.36
C THR A 80 -7.82 15.11 -7.91
N ARG A 81 -7.64 15.43 -9.20
CA ARG A 81 -8.12 16.66 -9.85
C ARG A 81 -7.68 17.94 -9.13
N GLY A 82 -6.55 17.88 -8.43
CA GLY A 82 -5.96 18.98 -7.66
C GLY A 82 -4.58 19.36 -8.19
N SER A 83 -3.76 19.96 -7.34
CA SER A 83 -2.35 20.27 -7.62
C SER A 83 -1.43 19.44 -6.72
N LEU A 84 -0.13 19.39 -7.06
CA LEU A 84 0.86 18.77 -6.17
C LEU A 84 1.08 19.55 -4.88
N GLU A 85 0.82 20.86 -4.89
CA GLU A 85 0.97 21.73 -3.71
C GLU A 85 -0.08 21.41 -2.63
N ASP A 86 -1.20 20.79 -3.02
CA ASP A 86 -2.25 20.34 -2.10
C ASP A 86 -1.84 19.07 -1.33
N HIS A 87 -0.72 18.43 -1.72
CA HIS A 87 -0.26 17.15 -1.16
C HIS A 87 1.09 17.31 -0.44
N GLY A 88 1.24 16.63 0.70
CA GLY A 88 2.48 16.67 1.48
C GLY A 88 3.56 15.72 0.95
N ALA A 89 3.37 14.43 1.17
CA ALA A 89 4.27 13.37 0.73
C ALA A 89 3.55 12.04 0.66
N LEU A 90 3.95 11.19 -0.29
CA LEU A 90 3.43 9.83 -0.34
C LEU A 90 3.86 9.03 0.88
N LYS A 91 2.93 8.20 1.35
CA LYS A 91 3.20 7.16 2.33
C LYS A 91 2.65 5.84 1.83
N VAL A 92 3.49 4.80 1.85
CA VAL A 92 3.05 3.43 1.60
C VAL A 92 2.35 2.88 2.85
N ILE A 93 1.07 2.54 2.70
CA ILE A 93 0.25 1.98 3.78
C ILE A 93 0.45 0.47 3.85
N ALA A 94 0.25 -0.22 2.73
CA ALA A 94 0.38 -1.66 2.60
C ALA A 94 0.63 -2.06 1.14
N ILE A 95 1.06 -3.31 0.95
CA ILE A 95 1.16 -3.93 -0.37
C ILE A 95 0.44 -5.27 -0.28
N ILE A 96 -0.62 -5.44 -1.08
CA ILE A 96 -1.47 -6.63 -1.04
C ILE A 96 -1.81 -7.01 -2.48
N ASP A 97 -1.62 -8.28 -2.83
CA ASP A 97 -1.96 -8.83 -4.15
C ASP A 97 -1.41 -8.01 -5.34
N GLY A 98 -0.19 -7.47 -5.20
CA GLY A 98 0.45 -6.63 -6.23
C GLY A 98 -0.07 -5.19 -6.32
N PHE A 99 -0.98 -4.77 -5.46
CA PHE A 99 -1.40 -3.38 -5.33
C PHE A 99 -0.66 -2.68 -4.18
N VAL A 100 -0.17 -1.47 -4.44
CA VAL A 100 0.40 -0.58 -3.43
C VAL A 100 -0.68 0.39 -2.99
N TYR A 101 -1.04 0.34 -1.71
CA TYR A 101 -1.97 1.28 -1.11
C TYR A 101 -1.21 2.46 -0.52
N LEU A 102 -1.62 3.66 -0.89
CA LEU A 102 -0.89 4.91 -0.63
C LEU A 102 -1.79 5.94 0.05
N SER A 103 -1.16 6.87 0.77
CA SER A 103 -1.77 8.14 1.15
C SER A 103 -0.93 9.33 0.68
N THR A 104 -1.56 10.46 0.34
CA THR A 104 -0.86 11.70 -0.08
C THR A 104 -0.33 12.55 1.07
N TYR A 105 -0.60 12.14 2.32
CA TYR A 105 -0.02 12.73 3.52
C TYR A 105 0.65 11.69 4.42
N GLU A 106 1.74 12.13 5.04
CA GLU A 106 2.35 11.45 6.17
C GLU A 106 1.62 11.84 7.47
N THR A 107 1.32 10.83 8.29
CA THR A 107 0.48 10.91 9.51
C THR A 107 0.91 11.96 10.55
N PHE A 108 2.13 12.47 10.46
CA PHE A 108 2.75 13.26 11.52
C PHE A 108 2.65 14.78 11.30
N ASN A 109 2.08 15.25 10.18
CA ASN A 109 2.05 16.68 9.87
C ASN A 109 0.79 17.38 10.41
N ASP A 110 -0.42 16.97 9.99
CA ASP A 110 -1.68 17.55 10.49
C ASP A 110 -2.85 16.57 10.26
N ALA A 111 -3.45 16.06 11.34
CA ALA A 111 -4.57 15.12 11.26
C ALA A 111 -5.87 15.74 10.71
N ASN A 112 -5.97 17.07 10.68
CA ASN A 112 -7.16 17.79 10.21
C ASN A 112 -7.16 18.02 8.70
N GLN A 113 -6.03 17.82 8.01
CA GLN A 113 -5.96 18.00 6.57
C GLN A 113 -6.60 16.83 5.83
N PRO A 114 -7.34 17.11 4.74
CA PRO A 114 -7.83 16.06 3.87
C PRO A 114 -6.66 15.31 3.25
N CYS A 115 -6.80 14.00 3.13
CA CYS A 115 -5.80 13.11 2.58
C CYS A 115 -6.45 12.14 1.60
N TRP A 116 -5.80 11.96 0.47
CA TRP A 116 -6.25 11.05 -0.57
C TRP A 116 -5.66 9.66 -0.33
N PHE A 117 -6.52 8.65 -0.43
CA PHE A 117 -6.14 7.25 -0.36
C PHE A 117 -6.22 6.63 -1.76
N LEU A 118 -5.09 6.07 -2.21
CA LEU A 118 -4.87 5.66 -3.59
C LEU A 118 -4.46 4.18 -3.67
N SER A 119 -4.76 3.52 -4.79
CA SER A 119 -4.16 2.23 -5.19
C SER A 119 -3.28 2.42 -6.40
N PHE A 120 -2.10 1.79 -6.38
CA PHE A 120 -1.24 1.69 -7.54
C PHE A 120 -1.00 0.22 -7.90
N CYS A 121 -1.31 -0.18 -9.13
CA CYS A 121 -1.09 -1.54 -9.61
C CYS A 121 0.37 -1.73 -10.08
N LEU A 122 1.14 -2.63 -9.46
CA LEU A 122 2.55 -2.87 -9.85
C LEU A 122 2.70 -3.49 -11.24
N GLU A 123 1.65 -4.13 -11.75
CA GLU A 123 1.60 -4.80 -13.06
C GLU A 123 1.27 -3.81 -14.18
N THR A 124 0.14 -3.09 -14.06
CA THR A 124 -0.35 -2.17 -15.10
C THR A 124 0.25 -0.77 -15.01
N GLY A 125 0.72 -0.37 -13.82
CA GLY A 125 1.21 0.98 -13.56
C GLY A 125 0.10 2.02 -13.42
N GLU A 126 -1.16 1.59 -13.32
CA GLU A 126 -2.32 2.44 -13.15
C GLU A 126 -2.46 2.87 -11.69
N LEU A 127 -2.72 4.16 -11.49
CA LEU A 127 -3.08 4.76 -10.21
C LEU A 127 -4.59 5.03 -10.19
N GLU A 128 -5.24 4.62 -9.11
CA GLU A 128 -6.66 4.88 -8.88
C GLU A 128 -6.85 5.56 -7.51
N ASN A 129 -7.94 6.30 -7.41
CA ASN A 129 -8.36 6.99 -6.20
C ASN A 129 -9.53 6.25 -5.57
N PHE A 130 -9.45 5.96 -4.27
CA PHE A 130 -10.56 5.37 -3.53
C PHE A 130 -11.46 6.42 -2.90
N PHE A 131 -10.89 7.26 -2.03
CA PHE A 131 -11.62 8.25 -1.27
C PHE A 131 -10.69 9.32 -0.68
N GLU A 132 -11.30 10.43 -0.31
CA GLU A 132 -10.68 11.50 0.46
C GLU A 132 -11.24 11.47 1.89
N LYS A 133 -10.36 11.53 2.89
CA LYS A 133 -10.75 11.65 4.30
C LYS A 133 -9.68 12.40 5.06
N ARG A 134 -10.04 13.03 6.17
CA ARG A 134 -9.08 13.45 7.20
C ARG A 134 -8.20 12.27 7.63
N TYR A 135 -6.92 12.54 7.85
CA TYR A 135 -5.98 11.55 8.40
C TYR A 135 -6.09 11.48 9.93
N ASP A 136 -7.29 11.23 10.45
CA ASP A 136 -7.60 11.20 11.89
C ASP A 136 -7.50 9.79 12.51
N SER A 137 -7.15 8.78 11.71
CA SER A 137 -7.15 7.38 12.12
C SER A 137 -6.06 6.56 11.41
N HIS A 138 -5.64 5.46 12.02
CA HIS A 138 -4.83 4.46 11.34
C HIS A 138 -5.70 3.68 10.33
N VAL A 139 -5.32 3.75 9.05
CA VAL A 139 -6.02 3.06 7.96
C VAL A 139 -5.22 1.83 7.54
N HIS A 140 -5.91 0.72 7.30
CA HIS A 140 -5.34 -0.48 6.70
C HIS A 140 -6.31 -1.03 5.66
N PRO A 141 -5.86 -1.34 4.42
CA PRO A 141 -6.73 -1.93 3.41
C PRO A 141 -7.23 -3.31 3.87
N TYR A 142 -8.50 -3.59 3.59
CA TYR A 142 -9.15 -4.86 3.88
C TYR A 142 -9.76 -5.41 2.59
N ILE A 143 -9.19 -6.52 2.09
CA ILE A 143 -9.58 -7.11 0.79
C ILE A 143 -10.44 -8.36 0.92
N MET A 144 -10.70 -8.83 2.15
CA MET A 144 -11.58 -9.97 2.37
C MET A 144 -13.05 -9.53 2.39
N ALA A 145 -13.96 -10.45 2.13
CA ALA A 145 -15.37 -10.21 2.39
C ALA A 145 -15.57 -9.95 3.89
N TRP A 146 -16.40 -8.96 4.22
CA TRP A 146 -16.79 -8.74 5.62
C TRP A 146 -17.42 -10.02 6.17
N PRO A 147 -16.99 -10.49 7.37
CA PRO A 147 -17.64 -11.60 8.04
C PRO A 147 -19.13 -11.32 8.16
N PRO A 148 -20.02 -12.29 7.87
CA PRO A 148 -21.47 -12.08 7.96
C PRO A 148 -21.89 -11.53 9.34
N SER A 149 -21.19 -11.91 10.41
CA SER A 149 -21.43 -11.41 11.78
C SER A 149 -21.15 -9.92 11.99
N LEU A 150 -20.41 -9.27 11.08
CA LEU A 150 -20.12 -7.83 11.11
C LEU A 150 -20.98 -7.04 10.11
N VAL A 151 -21.67 -7.72 9.21
CA VAL A 151 -22.66 -7.13 8.33
C VAL A 151 -23.96 -7.07 9.11
N ARG A 152 -24.34 -5.89 9.60
CA ARG A 152 -25.67 -5.71 10.20
C ARG A 152 -26.71 -6.00 9.13
N ASP A 153 -27.44 -7.09 9.27
CA ASP A 153 -28.65 -7.31 8.48
C ASP A 153 -29.58 -6.11 8.75
N LYS A 154 -29.94 -5.38 7.69
CA LYS A 154 -31.03 -4.42 7.76
C LYS A 154 -32.33 -5.21 7.84
N GLU A 155 -32.58 -5.88 8.96
CA GLU A 155 -33.92 -6.38 9.27
C GLU A 155 -34.80 -5.18 9.58
N ASN A 156 -35.78 -4.99 8.71
CA ASN A 156 -36.83 -4.01 8.79
C ASN A 156 -37.83 -4.49 9.85
N PRO A 157 -38.01 -3.84 11.03
CA PRO A 157 -39.11 -4.20 11.89
C PRO A 157 -40.39 -3.66 11.25
N GLN A 158 -41.25 -4.54 10.72
CA GLN A 158 -42.64 -4.16 10.53
C GLN A 158 -43.23 -3.84 11.90
N PRO A 159 -43.92 -2.69 12.08
CA PRO A 159 -44.71 -2.48 13.28
C PRO A 159 -45.93 -3.40 13.20
N GLU A 160 -46.03 -4.37 14.10
CA GLU A 160 -47.31 -4.97 14.46
C GLU A 160 -48.16 -3.87 15.11
N GLY A 161 -49.18 -3.42 14.37
CA GLY A 161 -50.22 -2.52 14.85
C GLY A 161 -51.30 -3.28 15.65
N PRO A 162 -52.13 -2.53 16.38
CA PRO A 162 -52.74 -2.88 17.67
C PRO A 162 -53.79 -4.01 17.66
#